data_AF-A0A9P5NBY0-F1
#
_entry.id   AF-A0A9P5NBY0-F1
#
_cell.length_a   1.000
_cell.length_b   1.000
_cell.length_c   1.000
_cell.angle_alpha   90.00
_cell.angle_beta   90.00
_cell.angle_gamma   90.00
#
_symmetry.space_group_name_H-M   'P 1'
#
loop_
_entity.id
_entity.type
_entity.pdbx_description
1 polymer ?
#
loop_
_entity_poly.entity_id
_entity_poly.type
_entity_poly.pdbx_seq_one_letter_code
_entity_poly.pdbx_strand_id
1 'polypeptide(L)'
;MVHFQILFFAVSGLLFKSIFAVPVPVVEKGQIVHVAADQTNGNHYEGQGAAIPHPNIVLDKKNGQVVLAPVTHAPDEKNGPFITHAEQFHPKLEGNVLLHHVTADEANIPQDPSFHGEPVYRGAIDDINKAKLKAAVDVHTDAANSHVRAAQAHSEAAEAHEKLAKMWKNPGDPNAEALAKEHLAQADAHRTEAILHYSKATTHRNDAALAENGKPLTYDNYSTTQTVNDKARQSKNEAEMSEKHAKAAAENLKASKANLKASFSAQGAQKKELETKAFGHLQKAREHAPSSAVKPDPDQSLKAAQTSRNAAKKLTPSKKH
;
A
#
# COMPACT_ATOMS: atom_id res chain seq x y z
N MET A 1 -41.14 57.17 -62.04
CA MET A 1 -39.77 56.82 -62.49
C MET A 1 -38.93 56.71 -61.23
N VAL A 2 -38.77 55.58 -60.54
CA VAL A 2 -38.15 54.29 -60.90
C VAL A 2 -36.80 54.43 -61.63
N HIS A 3 -35.69 54.38 -60.91
CA HIS A 3 -34.72 53.27 -61.00
C HIS A 3 -33.54 53.44 -60.01
N PHE A 4 -33.37 52.40 -59.20
CA PHE A 4 -32.15 52.00 -58.50
C PHE A 4 -30.97 51.85 -59.48
N GLN A 5 -29.74 52.17 -59.05
CA GLN A 5 -28.61 51.23 -59.18
C GLN A 5 -27.61 51.41 -58.02
N ILE A 6 -27.45 50.31 -57.29
CA ILE A 6 -26.40 50.01 -56.32
C ILE A 6 -25.09 49.80 -57.07
N LEU A 7 -23.99 50.40 -56.60
CA LEU A 7 -22.66 49.89 -56.89
C LEU A 7 -21.91 49.67 -55.56
N PHE A 8 -21.71 48.40 -55.25
CA PHE A 8 -20.79 47.91 -54.24
C PHE A 8 -19.36 48.32 -54.62
N PHE A 9 -18.66 49.02 -53.73
CA PHE A 9 -17.21 48.91 -53.66
C PHE A 9 -16.84 48.49 -52.24
N ALA A 10 -16.38 47.24 -52.16
CA ALA A 10 -15.83 46.63 -50.96
C ALA A 10 -14.64 47.46 -50.48
N VAL A 11 -14.72 47.90 -49.22
CA VAL A 11 -13.61 48.47 -48.48
C VAL A 11 -12.65 47.32 -48.18
N SER A 12 -11.60 47.18 -48.99
CA SER A 12 -10.42 46.36 -48.67
C SER A 12 -9.64 47.04 -47.54
N GLY A 13 -10.18 46.96 -46.33
CA GLY A 13 -9.45 47.22 -45.10
C GLY A 13 -8.53 46.04 -44.81
N LEU A 14 -7.33 46.06 -45.38
CA LEU A 14 -6.19 45.29 -44.86
C LEU A 14 -5.82 45.88 -43.49
N LEU A 15 -6.64 45.59 -42.48
CA LEU A 15 -6.25 45.72 -41.08
C LEU A 15 -5.30 44.57 -40.81
N PHE A 16 -4.01 44.88 -40.83
CA PHE A 16 -2.97 44.10 -40.17
C PHE A 16 -3.46 43.80 -38.75
N LYS A 17 -3.97 42.58 -38.52
CA LYS A 17 -3.94 41.99 -37.20
C LYS A 17 -2.47 41.76 -36.90
N SER A 18 -1.85 42.74 -36.25
CA SER A 18 -0.66 42.52 -35.45
C SER A 18 -1.06 41.48 -34.41
N ILE A 19 -0.84 40.20 -34.73
CA ILE A 19 -0.78 39.14 -33.74
C ILE A 19 0.43 39.54 -32.90
N PHE A 20 0.20 40.26 -31.80
CA PHE A 20 1.19 40.38 -30.76
C PHE A 20 1.40 38.94 -30.26
N ALA A 21 2.46 38.30 -30.75
CA ALA A 21 3.00 37.14 -30.10
C ALA A 21 3.38 37.61 -28.69
N VAL A 22 2.52 37.33 -27.72
CA VAL A 22 2.88 37.46 -26.31
C VAL A 22 4.16 36.64 -26.17
N PRO A 23 5.28 37.23 -25.71
CA PRO A 23 6.52 36.50 -25.58
C PRO A 23 6.26 35.31 -24.66
N VAL A 24 6.41 34.11 -25.25
CA VAL A 24 6.32 32.86 -24.51
C VAL A 24 7.47 32.89 -23.49
N PRO A 25 7.21 32.65 -22.18
CA PRO A 25 8.23 32.71 -21.16
C PRO A 25 9.39 31.76 -21.52
N VAL A 26 10.59 32.29 -21.69
CA VAL A 26 11.78 31.50 -22.03
C VAL A 26 12.36 30.96 -20.72
N VAL A 27 11.75 29.88 -20.23
CA VAL A 27 12.25 29.19 -19.04
C VAL A 27 13.16 28.04 -19.46
N GLU A 28 14.38 28.06 -18.93
CA GLU A 28 15.42 27.11 -19.26
C GLU A 28 15.58 26.03 -18.19
N LYS A 29 16.05 24.85 -18.63
CA LYS A 29 16.40 23.75 -17.75
C LYS A 29 17.44 24.20 -16.71
N GLY A 30 17.13 23.97 -15.44
CA GLY A 30 17.95 24.36 -14.30
C GLY A 30 17.58 25.69 -13.66
N GLN A 31 16.70 26.49 -14.27
CA GLN A 31 16.19 27.69 -13.62
C GLN A 31 15.25 27.35 -12.48
N ILE A 32 15.13 28.29 -11.55
CA ILE A 32 14.18 28.19 -10.44
C ILE A 32 12.99 29.09 -10.76
N VAL A 33 11.77 28.56 -10.61
CA VAL A 33 10.51 29.29 -10.82
C VAL A 33 9.61 29.12 -9.61
N HIS A 34 8.81 30.14 -9.29
CA HIS A 34 7.78 30.03 -8.28
C HIS A 34 6.44 29.78 -8.96
N VAL A 35 5.86 28.60 -8.73
CA VAL A 35 4.59 28.20 -9.33
C VAL A 35 3.68 27.72 -8.21
N ALA A 36 2.43 28.17 -8.20
CA ALA A 36 1.45 27.73 -7.22
C ALA A 36 1.03 26.29 -7.50
N ALA A 37 0.74 25.53 -6.46
CA ALA A 37 0.44 24.11 -6.63
C ALA A 37 -0.84 23.86 -7.46
N ASP A 38 -1.81 24.77 -7.44
CA ASP A 38 -3.03 24.74 -8.29
C ASP A 38 -2.80 25.05 -9.77
N GLN A 39 -1.61 25.56 -10.09
CA GLN A 39 -1.15 25.77 -11.45
C GLN A 39 -0.32 24.60 -11.98
N THR A 40 -0.17 23.54 -11.18
CA THR A 40 0.56 22.32 -11.52
C THR A 40 -0.35 21.10 -11.60
N ASN A 41 -0.10 20.23 -12.57
CA ASN A 41 -0.61 18.88 -12.63
C ASN A 41 0.33 17.96 -11.85
N GLY A 42 -0.22 17.21 -10.89
CA GLY A 42 0.52 16.45 -9.90
C GLY A 42 0.26 16.89 -8.46
N ASN A 43 -0.44 18.03 -8.27
CA ASN A 43 -1.08 18.49 -7.04
C ASN A 43 -0.34 18.13 -5.76
N HIS A 44 0.78 18.80 -5.47
CA HIS A 44 1.39 18.72 -4.15
C HIS A 44 0.89 19.89 -3.28
N TYR A 45 0.14 19.60 -2.22
CA TYR A 45 -0.26 20.58 -1.22
C TYR A 45 0.00 20.06 0.19
N GLU A 46 1.03 20.57 0.87
CA GLU A 46 1.01 20.77 2.32
C GLU A 46 1.73 22.08 2.66
N GLY A 47 1.01 23.07 3.21
CA GLY A 47 1.50 24.44 3.43
C GLY A 47 0.44 25.52 3.22
N GLN A 48 0.86 26.79 3.17
CA GLN A 48 0.06 28.03 3.30
C GLN A 48 -1.17 28.22 2.35
N GLY A 49 -1.49 27.26 1.48
CA GLY A 49 -2.69 27.27 0.63
C GLY A 49 -2.39 26.95 -0.82
N ALA A 50 -3.39 26.44 -1.56
CA ALA A 50 -3.22 25.95 -2.92
C ALA A 50 -2.71 26.99 -3.94
N ALA A 51 -3.02 28.25 -3.69
CA ALA A 51 -2.71 29.38 -4.55
C ALA A 51 -1.36 30.05 -4.24
N ILE A 52 -0.57 29.53 -3.30
CA ILE A 52 0.70 30.15 -2.91
C ILE A 52 1.84 29.58 -3.77
N PRO A 53 2.61 30.44 -4.47
CA PRO A 53 3.73 30.00 -5.28
C PRO A 53 4.87 29.41 -4.44
N HIS A 54 5.33 28.23 -4.83
CA HIS A 54 6.46 27.54 -4.21
C HIS A 54 7.65 27.45 -5.18
N PRO A 55 8.90 27.45 -4.68
CA PRO A 55 10.06 27.28 -5.54
C PRO A 55 10.08 25.89 -6.19
N ASN A 56 10.41 25.87 -7.48
CA ASN A 56 10.51 24.68 -8.30
C ASN A 56 11.76 24.76 -9.18
N ILE A 57 12.50 23.65 -9.31
CA ILE A 57 13.61 23.55 -10.26
C ILE A 57 13.07 23.02 -11.59
N VAL A 58 13.36 23.71 -12.69
CA VAL A 58 12.96 23.31 -14.04
C VAL A 58 13.84 22.16 -14.51
N LEU A 59 13.24 21.00 -14.76
CA LEU A 59 13.96 19.79 -15.15
C LEU A 59 13.98 19.60 -16.66
N ASP A 60 12.87 19.92 -17.31
CA ASP A 60 12.67 19.68 -18.74
C ASP A 60 11.46 20.48 -19.25
N LYS A 61 11.31 20.56 -20.57
CA LYS A 61 10.15 21.15 -21.25
C LYS A 61 9.70 20.22 -22.37
N LYS A 62 8.45 19.76 -22.33
CA LYS A 62 7.88 18.82 -23.31
C LYS A 62 6.44 19.17 -23.64
N ASN A 63 6.11 19.25 -24.92
CA ASN A 63 4.73 19.40 -25.41
C ASN A 63 3.95 20.58 -24.78
N GLY A 64 4.60 21.73 -24.59
CA GLY A 64 3.98 22.92 -23.95
C GLY A 64 3.81 22.82 -22.43
N GLN A 65 4.38 21.77 -21.81
CA GLN A 65 4.42 21.60 -20.37
C GLN A 65 5.87 21.73 -19.88
N VAL A 66 6.02 22.37 -18.72
CA VAL A 66 7.30 22.46 -18.01
C VAL A 66 7.29 21.42 -16.90
N VAL A 67 8.33 20.57 -16.87
CA VAL A 67 8.53 19.54 -15.86
C VAL A 67 9.33 20.14 -14.71
N LEU A 68 8.79 20.06 -13.51
CA LEU A 68 9.30 20.74 -12.33
C LEU A 68 9.66 19.73 -11.22
N ALA A 69 10.72 20.02 -10.48
CA ALA A 69 10.99 19.43 -9.17
C ALA A 69 10.59 20.44 -8.08
N PRO A 70 9.51 20.17 -7.33
CA PRO A 70 9.09 21.04 -6.24
C PRO A 70 10.13 21.10 -5.12
N VAL A 71 10.18 22.24 -4.44
CA VAL A 71 11.01 22.45 -3.25
C VAL A 71 10.12 22.80 -2.07
N THR A 72 10.32 22.11 -0.94
CA THR A 72 9.51 22.26 0.27
C THR A 72 10.37 22.48 1.51
N HIS A 73 9.90 23.30 2.44
CA HIS A 73 10.62 23.63 3.68
C HIS A 73 10.50 22.56 4.77
N ALA A 74 9.55 21.63 4.66
CA ALA A 74 9.31 20.61 5.69
C ALA A 74 9.51 19.19 5.11
N PRO A 75 10.26 18.32 5.79
CA PRO A 75 10.23 16.90 5.49
C PRO A 75 8.87 16.34 5.94
N ASP A 76 8.06 15.88 4.98
CA ASP A 76 6.85 15.10 5.24
C ASP A 76 6.91 13.83 4.39
N GLU A 77 6.81 12.68 5.05
CA GLU A 77 6.82 11.36 4.44
C GLU A 77 5.68 11.16 3.44
N LYS A 78 4.57 11.90 3.58
CA LYS A 78 3.47 11.90 2.61
C LYS A 78 3.88 12.49 1.26
N ASN A 79 4.81 13.44 1.25
CA ASN A 79 5.32 14.09 0.02
C ASN A 79 6.22 13.15 -0.79
N GLY A 80 6.52 11.99 -0.21
CA GLY A 80 7.37 10.99 -0.81
C GLY A 80 8.84 11.36 -0.74
N PRO A 81 9.66 10.71 -1.56
CA PRO A 81 11.10 10.80 -1.43
C PRO A 81 11.60 12.19 -1.83
N PHE A 82 12.61 12.69 -1.11
CA PHE A 82 13.20 14.01 -1.31
C PHE A 82 14.72 13.97 -1.14
N ILE A 83 15.40 14.96 -1.72
CA ILE A 83 16.78 15.29 -1.39
C ILE A 83 16.77 16.38 -0.33
N THR A 84 17.43 16.11 0.79
CA THR A 84 17.64 17.12 1.83
C THR A 84 18.60 18.20 1.38
N HIS A 85 18.40 19.42 1.87
CA HIS A 85 19.30 20.57 1.63
C HIS A 85 19.33 21.04 0.18
N ALA A 86 18.24 21.63 -0.29
CA ALA A 86 18.14 22.24 -1.61
C ALA A 86 19.20 23.35 -1.82
N GLU A 87 19.80 23.87 -0.74
CA GLU A 87 20.88 24.85 -0.78
C GLU A 87 22.13 24.29 -1.46
N GLN A 88 22.27 22.95 -1.48
CA GLN A 88 23.31 22.24 -2.22
C GLN A 88 23.17 22.37 -3.73
N PHE A 89 22.00 22.78 -4.23
CA PHE A 89 21.76 23.01 -5.66
C PHE A 89 21.73 24.50 -6.01
N HIS A 90 21.37 25.37 -5.08
CA HIS A 90 21.44 26.82 -5.27
C HIS A 90 21.44 27.53 -3.90
N PRO A 91 22.31 28.53 -3.64
CA PRO A 91 22.54 29.04 -2.29
C PRO A 91 21.34 29.82 -1.71
N LYS A 92 20.40 30.25 -2.57
CA LYS A 92 19.16 30.94 -2.19
C LYS A 92 17.95 30.00 -2.12
N LEU A 93 18.13 28.71 -2.36
CA LEU A 93 17.06 27.71 -2.40
C LEU A 93 17.04 26.95 -1.08
N GLU A 94 16.05 27.23 -0.23
CA GLU A 94 15.95 26.61 1.09
C GLU A 94 14.99 25.41 1.10
N GLY A 95 15.35 24.35 1.83
CA GLY A 95 14.46 23.20 2.09
C GLY A 95 14.90 21.89 1.43
N ASN A 96 13.94 21.14 0.88
CA ASN A 96 14.11 19.80 0.33
C ASN A 96 13.57 19.74 -1.09
N VAL A 97 14.30 19.09 -2.01
CA VAL A 97 13.84 18.88 -3.39
C VAL A 97 13.06 17.58 -3.46
N LEU A 98 11.77 17.67 -3.79
CA LEU A 98 10.92 16.50 -3.98
C LEU A 98 11.34 15.73 -5.24
N LEU A 99 11.41 14.40 -5.13
CA LEU A 99 11.84 13.53 -6.21
C LEU A 99 10.69 13.11 -7.14
N HIS A 100 9.43 13.31 -6.74
CA HIS A 100 8.35 13.29 -7.73
C HIS A 100 8.43 14.55 -8.61
N HIS A 101 7.81 14.51 -9.79
CA HIS A 101 7.67 15.70 -10.62
C HIS A 101 6.22 16.17 -10.66
N VAL A 102 6.07 17.47 -10.85
CA VAL A 102 4.82 18.08 -11.27
C VAL A 102 5.04 18.68 -12.66
N THR A 103 3.97 18.87 -13.41
CA THR A 103 4.03 19.60 -14.67
C THR A 103 3.19 20.85 -14.58
N ALA A 104 3.60 21.93 -15.22
CA ALA A 104 2.79 23.13 -15.34
C ALA A 104 2.64 23.50 -16.81
N ASP A 105 1.50 24.09 -17.17
CA ASP A 105 1.38 24.77 -18.46
C ASP A 105 2.44 25.88 -18.53
N GLU A 106 3.10 26.00 -19.67
CA GLU A 106 4.07 27.07 -19.89
C GLU A 106 3.47 28.47 -19.64
N ALA A 107 2.17 28.66 -19.91
CA ALA A 107 1.46 29.90 -19.62
C ALA A 107 1.36 30.22 -18.11
N ASN A 108 1.50 29.22 -17.25
CA ASN A 108 1.47 29.39 -15.79
C ASN A 108 2.86 29.68 -15.20
N ILE A 109 3.92 29.60 -16.00
CA ILE A 109 5.27 29.89 -15.53
C ILE A 109 5.51 31.40 -15.58
N PRO A 110 5.97 32.02 -14.47
CA PRO A 110 6.32 33.44 -14.48
C PRO A 110 7.33 33.77 -15.59
N GLN A 111 7.15 34.94 -16.24
CA GLN A 111 8.08 35.40 -17.28
C GLN A 111 9.49 35.64 -16.74
N ASP A 112 9.58 36.12 -15.50
CA ASP A 112 10.85 36.32 -14.81
C ASP A 112 11.12 35.14 -13.87
N PRO A 113 12.11 34.28 -14.19
CA PRO A 113 12.52 33.23 -13.28
C PRO A 113 13.07 33.82 -11.98
N SER A 114 13.01 33.02 -10.93
CA SER A 114 13.45 33.40 -9.60
C SER A 114 14.95 33.65 -9.57
N PHE A 115 15.41 34.43 -8.59
CA PHE A 115 16.83 34.73 -8.40
C PHE A 115 17.50 35.32 -9.66
N HIS A 116 16.76 36.14 -10.41
CA HIS A 116 17.24 36.76 -11.67
C HIS A 116 17.63 35.73 -12.75
N GLY A 117 17.06 34.52 -12.70
CA GLY A 117 17.35 33.45 -13.66
C GLY A 117 18.68 32.72 -13.42
N GLU A 118 19.33 32.94 -12.27
CA GLU A 118 20.48 32.14 -11.85
C GLU A 118 20.09 30.65 -11.85
N PRO A 119 20.78 29.79 -12.63
CA PRO A 119 20.47 28.37 -12.65
C PRO A 119 21.03 27.68 -11.41
N VAL A 120 20.48 26.51 -11.11
CA VAL A 120 21.10 25.58 -10.16
C VAL A 120 22.53 25.21 -10.58
N TYR A 121 23.35 24.78 -9.63
CA TYR A 121 24.72 24.38 -9.88
C TYR A 121 24.83 23.26 -10.93
N ARG A 122 25.95 23.27 -11.65
CA ARG A 122 26.25 22.23 -12.65
C ARG A 122 26.18 20.84 -12.01
N GLY A 123 25.44 19.93 -12.65
CA GLY A 123 25.25 18.56 -12.17
C GLY A 123 24.03 18.37 -11.27
N ALA A 124 23.45 19.45 -10.70
CA ALA A 124 22.28 19.34 -9.82
C ALA A 124 21.10 18.61 -10.48
N ILE A 125 20.84 18.87 -11.76
CA ILE A 125 19.74 18.21 -12.48
C ILE A 125 20.03 16.73 -12.71
N ASP A 126 21.28 16.36 -12.95
CA ASP A 126 21.69 14.95 -13.11
C ASP A 126 21.60 14.22 -11.77
N ASP A 127 22.00 14.86 -10.67
CA ASP A 127 21.85 14.32 -9.32
C ASP A 127 20.39 14.14 -8.93
N ILE A 128 19.54 15.14 -9.22
CA ILE A 128 18.10 15.04 -9.06
C ILE A 128 17.58 13.86 -9.88
N ASN A 129 17.88 13.79 -11.18
CA ASN A 129 17.41 12.69 -12.03
C ASN A 129 17.88 11.31 -11.56
N LYS A 130 19.13 11.18 -11.12
CA LYS A 130 19.68 9.94 -10.56
C LYS A 130 18.98 9.55 -9.27
N ALA A 131 18.76 10.50 -8.37
CA ALA A 131 18.01 10.27 -7.14
C ALA A 131 16.56 9.88 -7.43
N LYS A 132 15.93 10.47 -8.47
CA LYS A 132 14.58 10.09 -8.92
C LYS A 132 14.51 8.66 -9.40
N LEU A 133 15.44 8.25 -10.26
CA LEU A 133 15.51 6.86 -10.74
C LEU A 133 15.68 5.90 -9.57
N LYS A 134 16.61 6.21 -8.66
CA LYS A 134 16.82 5.40 -7.46
C LYS A 134 15.55 5.32 -6.61
N ALA A 135 14.91 6.44 -6.33
CA ALA A 135 13.68 6.49 -5.52
C ALA A 135 12.53 5.70 -6.17
N ALA A 136 12.39 5.75 -7.49
CA ALA A 136 11.39 4.97 -8.21
C ALA A 136 11.66 3.45 -8.10
N VAL A 137 12.91 3.04 -8.26
CA VAL A 137 13.33 1.63 -8.07
C VAL A 137 13.10 1.18 -6.63
N ASP A 138 13.49 1.98 -5.65
CA ASP A 138 13.34 1.67 -4.22
C ASP A 138 11.85 1.48 -3.86
N VAL A 139 10.97 2.41 -4.24
CA VAL A 139 9.53 2.35 -3.94
C VAL A 139 8.88 1.10 -4.53
N HIS A 140 9.16 0.78 -5.79
CA HIS A 140 8.62 -0.43 -6.41
C HIS A 140 9.20 -1.71 -5.80
N THR A 141 10.48 -1.70 -5.45
CA THR A 141 11.13 -2.83 -4.76
C THR A 141 10.50 -3.09 -3.39
N ASP A 142 10.27 -2.04 -2.61
CA ASP A 142 9.65 -2.14 -1.29
C ASP A 142 8.20 -2.61 -1.35
N ALA A 143 7.44 -2.15 -2.34
CA ALA A 143 6.08 -2.63 -2.57
C ALA A 143 6.05 -4.10 -3.00
N ALA A 144 6.95 -4.50 -3.91
CA ALA A 144 7.10 -5.89 -4.31
C ALA A 144 7.41 -6.80 -3.10
N ASN A 145 8.38 -6.39 -2.27
CA ASN A 145 8.75 -7.12 -1.06
C ASN A 145 7.58 -7.22 -0.07
N SER A 146 6.80 -6.15 0.08
CA SER A 146 5.65 -6.12 0.98
C SER A 146 4.53 -7.05 0.52
N HIS A 147 4.29 -7.13 -0.79
CA HIS A 147 3.38 -8.11 -1.36
C HIS A 147 3.85 -9.55 -1.23
N VAL A 148 5.15 -9.83 -1.38
CA VAL A 148 5.70 -11.16 -1.11
C VAL A 148 5.43 -11.58 0.34
N ARG A 149 5.66 -10.68 1.30
CA ARG A 149 5.39 -10.96 2.72
C ARG A 149 3.91 -11.22 3.00
N ALA A 150 3.02 -10.45 2.39
CA ALA A 150 1.58 -10.67 2.50
C ALA A 150 1.15 -12.03 1.90
N ALA A 151 1.70 -12.39 0.73
CA ALA A 151 1.42 -13.67 0.09
C ALA A 151 1.87 -14.88 0.94
N GLN A 152 3.03 -14.77 1.58
CA GLN A 152 3.53 -15.78 2.52
C GLN A 152 2.59 -15.94 3.72
N ALA A 153 2.20 -14.84 4.36
CA ALA A 153 1.28 -14.88 5.50
C ALA A 153 -0.08 -15.52 5.15
N HIS A 154 -0.64 -15.20 3.98
CA HIS A 154 -1.86 -15.86 3.50
C HIS A 154 -1.67 -17.36 3.24
N SER A 155 -0.53 -17.77 2.70
CA SER A 155 -0.24 -19.18 2.47
C SER A 155 -0.16 -19.97 3.79
N GLU A 156 0.49 -19.41 4.81
CA GLU A 156 0.55 -19.99 6.16
C GLU A 156 -0.83 -20.10 6.82
N ALA A 157 -1.65 -19.04 6.71
CA ALA A 157 -3.03 -19.03 7.18
C ALA A 157 -3.90 -20.10 6.48
N ALA A 158 -3.75 -20.26 5.16
CA ALA A 158 -4.46 -21.28 4.40
C ALA A 158 -4.14 -22.70 4.89
N GLU A 159 -2.84 -23.00 5.06
CA GLU A 159 -2.42 -24.29 5.59
C GLU A 159 -2.96 -24.58 6.99
N ALA A 160 -3.00 -23.55 7.85
CA ALA A 160 -3.53 -23.67 9.21
C ALA A 160 -5.01 -24.06 9.18
N HIS A 161 -5.79 -23.41 8.30
CA HIS A 161 -7.20 -23.73 8.10
C HIS A 161 -7.45 -25.12 7.52
N GLU A 162 -6.65 -25.57 6.55
CA GLU A 162 -6.76 -26.94 6.02
C GLU A 162 -6.49 -28.01 7.08
N LYS A 163 -5.43 -27.80 7.88
CA LYS A 163 -5.08 -28.71 8.98
C LYS A 163 -6.24 -28.78 9.97
N LEU A 164 -6.85 -27.63 10.29
CA LEU A 164 -8.01 -27.55 11.18
C LEU A 164 -9.25 -28.22 10.58
N ALA A 165 -9.55 -28.02 9.30
CA ALA A 165 -10.67 -28.69 8.63
C ALA A 165 -10.55 -30.22 8.69
N LYS A 166 -9.34 -30.76 8.51
CA LYS A 166 -9.08 -32.21 8.66
C LYS A 166 -9.34 -32.68 10.10
N MET A 167 -9.00 -31.87 11.09
CA MET A 167 -9.24 -32.19 12.51
C MET A 167 -10.73 -32.21 12.86
N TRP A 168 -11.51 -31.31 12.24
CA TRP A 168 -12.96 -31.21 12.37
C TRP A 168 -13.75 -32.34 11.70
N LYS A 169 -13.13 -33.20 10.87
CA LYS A 169 -13.80 -34.41 10.35
C LYS A 169 -13.94 -35.54 11.39
N ASN A 170 -13.12 -35.50 12.45
CA ASN A 170 -13.05 -36.54 13.49
C ASN A 170 -13.38 -36.10 14.96
N PRO A 171 -14.16 -35.06 15.26
CA PRO A 171 -14.71 -34.80 16.59
C PRO A 171 -16.14 -35.34 16.70
N GLY A 172 -16.58 -35.70 17.91
CA GLY A 172 -17.98 -36.02 18.23
C GLY A 172 -18.88 -34.78 18.25
N ASP A 173 -18.70 -33.89 17.28
CA ASP A 173 -19.42 -32.63 17.13
C ASP A 173 -20.50 -32.78 16.04
N PRO A 174 -21.78 -32.48 16.33
CA PRO A 174 -22.85 -32.53 15.32
C PRO A 174 -22.66 -31.54 14.16
N ASN A 175 -21.87 -30.48 14.34
CA ASN A 175 -21.57 -29.46 13.34
C ASN A 175 -20.18 -29.63 12.70
N ALA A 176 -19.51 -30.76 12.96
CA ALA A 176 -18.18 -31.09 12.45
C ALA A 176 -18.00 -30.82 10.95
N GLU A 177 -18.96 -31.27 10.14
CA GLU A 177 -18.89 -31.14 8.67
C GLU A 177 -18.99 -29.68 8.22
N ALA A 178 -19.91 -28.90 8.82
CA ALA A 178 -20.09 -27.50 8.49
C ALA A 178 -18.83 -26.68 8.83
N LEU A 179 -18.25 -26.89 10.02
CA LEU A 179 -17.02 -26.22 10.45
C LEU A 179 -15.82 -26.63 9.58
N ALA A 180 -15.72 -27.91 9.20
CA ALA A 180 -14.69 -28.35 8.28
C ALA A 180 -14.81 -27.69 6.90
N LYS A 181 -16.04 -27.56 6.36
CA LYS A 181 -16.31 -26.85 5.10
C LYS A 181 -15.97 -25.38 5.19
N GLU A 182 -16.32 -24.72 6.29
CA GLU A 182 -16.04 -23.31 6.52
C GLU A 182 -14.52 -23.03 6.54
N HIS A 183 -13.75 -23.84 7.27
CA HIS A 183 -12.30 -23.70 7.28
C HIS A 183 -11.67 -24.02 5.92
N LEU A 184 -12.21 -24.98 5.14
CA LEU A 184 -11.73 -25.20 3.77
C LEU A 184 -11.98 -23.97 2.88
N ALA A 185 -13.18 -23.37 2.96
CA ALA A 185 -13.49 -22.15 2.23
C ALA A 185 -12.55 -20.99 2.62
N GLN A 186 -12.23 -20.85 3.91
CA GLN A 186 -11.28 -19.85 4.38
C GLN A 186 -9.85 -20.13 3.88
N ALA A 187 -9.45 -21.40 3.80
CA ALA A 187 -8.16 -21.76 3.23
C ALA A 187 -8.08 -21.40 1.73
N ASP A 188 -9.14 -21.68 0.97
CA ASP A 188 -9.21 -21.35 -0.45
C ASP A 188 -9.21 -19.83 -0.70
N ALA A 189 -9.91 -19.07 0.14
CA ALA A 189 -9.88 -17.60 0.11
C ALA A 189 -8.45 -17.08 0.34
N HIS A 190 -7.76 -17.56 1.38
CA HIS A 190 -6.37 -17.16 1.64
C HIS A 190 -5.40 -17.58 0.53
N ARG A 191 -5.54 -18.77 -0.09
CA ARG A 191 -4.75 -19.14 -1.27
C ARG A 191 -4.94 -18.17 -2.43
N THR A 192 -6.19 -17.77 -2.67
CA THR A 192 -6.53 -16.81 -3.73
C THR A 192 -5.84 -15.46 -3.48
N GLU A 193 -5.90 -14.96 -2.25
CA GLU A 193 -5.21 -13.72 -1.86
C GLU A 193 -3.68 -13.84 -1.97
N ALA A 194 -3.11 -15.00 -1.60
CA ALA A 194 -1.68 -15.24 -1.75
C ALA A 194 -1.23 -15.14 -3.22
N ILE A 195 -1.99 -15.75 -4.15
CA ILE A 195 -1.72 -15.68 -5.59
C ILE A 195 -1.84 -14.23 -6.09
N LEU A 196 -2.87 -13.51 -5.68
CA LEU A 196 -3.07 -12.11 -6.06
C LEU A 196 -1.89 -11.24 -5.62
N HIS A 197 -1.41 -11.43 -4.39
CA HIS A 197 -0.25 -10.70 -3.88
C HIS A 197 1.04 -11.05 -4.62
N TYR A 198 1.28 -12.32 -4.95
CA TYR A 198 2.43 -12.70 -5.79
C TYR A 198 2.38 -12.04 -7.18
N SER A 199 1.19 -11.98 -7.79
CA SER A 199 0.99 -11.31 -9.08
C SER A 199 1.34 -9.82 -9.00
N LYS A 200 0.81 -9.11 -8.00
CA LYS A 200 1.11 -7.69 -7.77
C LYS A 200 2.59 -7.44 -7.47
N ALA A 201 3.25 -8.33 -6.71
CA ALA A 201 4.69 -8.24 -6.48
C ALA A 201 5.49 -8.33 -7.79
N THR A 202 5.05 -9.17 -8.72
CA THR A 202 5.67 -9.32 -10.03
C THR A 202 5.48 -8.06 -10.87
N THR A 203 4.27 -7.47 -10.86
CA THR A 203 4.02 -6.16 -11.48
C THR A 203 4.99 -5.10 -10.98
N HIS A 204 5.15 -4.96 -9.67
CA HIS A 204 6.08 -3.97 -9.10
C HIS A 204 7.55 -4.26 -9.42
N ARG A 205 7.98 -5.53 -9.51
CA ARG A 205 9.34 -5.84 -9.99
C ARG A 205 9.56 -5.40 -11.43
N ASN A 206 8.56 -5.61 -12.29
CA ASN A 206 8.62 -5.15 -13.67
C ASN A 206 8.63 -3.61 -13.72
N ASP A 207 7.84 -2.94 -12.89
CA ASP A 207 7.82 -1.49 -12.80
C ASP A 207 9.16 -0.93 -12.28
N ALA A 208 9.81 -1.59 -11.32
CA ALA A 208 11.16 -1.23 -10.86
C ALA A 208 12.18 -1.34 -12.01
N ALA A 209 12.16 -2.45 -12.76
CA ALA A 209 13.03 -2.63 -13.92
C ALA A 209 12.73 -1.62 -15.05
N LEU A 210 11.47 -1.21 -15.23
CA LEU A 210 11.08 -0.15 -16.16
C LEU A 210 11.49 1.25 -15.66
N ALA A 211 11.48 1.47 -14.34
CA ALA A 211 11.93 2.71 -13.73
C ALA A 211 13.43 2.93 -13.93
N GLU A 212 14.25 1.86 -13.91
CA GLU A 212 15.66 1.92 -14.34
C GLU A 212 15.82 2.44 -15.78
N ASN A 213 14.80 2.31 -16.62
CA ASN A 213 14.78 2.75 -18.02
C ASN A 213 14.12 4.13 -18.25
N GLY A 214 13.91 4.93 -17.20
CA GLY A 214 13.68 6.38 -17.35
C GLY A 214 12.23 6.89 -17.17
N LYS A 215 11.34 6.13 -16.52
CA LYS A 215 10.02 6.67 -16.15
C LYS A 215 10.11 7.55 -14.90
N PRO A 216 9.72 8.84 -14.96
CA PRO A 216 9.73 9.70 -13.78
C PRO A 216 8.63 9.27 -12.78
N LEU A 217 8.94 9.28 -11.48
CA LEU A 217 7.96 9.05 -10.42
C LEU A 217 7.00 10.25 -10.34
N THR A 218 5.68 10.00 -10.42
CA THR A 218 4.65 10.98 -10.09
C THR A 218 4.23 10.81 -8.63
N TYR A 219 3.64 11.85 -8.04
CA TYR A 219 3.07 11.75 -6.70
C TYR A 219 2.01 10.65 -6.60
N ASP A 220 1.11 10.56 -7.58
CA ASP A 220 0.04 9.55 -7.62
C ASP A 220 0.59 8.12 -7.65
N ASN A 221 1.68 7.88 -8.39
CA ASN A 221 2.32 6.56 -8.46
C ASN A 221 2.91 6.16 -7.11
N TYR A 222 3.57 7.10 -6.42
CA TYR A 222 4.10 6.88 -5.07
C TYR A 222 2.99 6.60 -4.07
N SER A 223 1.98 7.47 -4.00
CA SER A 223 0.86 7.36 -3.07
C SER A 223 0.06 6.06 -3.24
N THR A 224 -0.20 5.68 -4.50
CA THR A 224 -0.88 4.41 -4.83
C THR A 224 -0.07 3.22 -4.34
N THR A 225 1.24 3.22 -4.61
CA THR A 225 2.14 2.13 -4.24
C THR A 225 2.28 2.00 -2.73
N GLN A 226 2.35 3.13 -2.01
CA GLN A 226 2.37 3.15 -0.55
C GLN A 226 1.06 2.64 0.06
N THR A 227 -0.09 3.08 -0.47
CA THR A 227 -1.41 2.57 -0.06
C THR A 227 -1.51 1.06 -0.25
N VAL A 228 -0.94 0.55 -1.35
CA VAL A 228 -0.91 -0.88 -1.66
C VAL A 228 -0.01 -1.65 -0.67
N ASN A 229 1.13 -1.09 -0.27
CA ASN A 229 1.99 -1.62 0.79
C ASN A 229 1.24 -1.67 2.13
N ASP A 230 0.57 -0.60 2.53
CA ASP A 230 -0.17 -0.55 3.79
C ASP A 230 -1.34 -1.54 3.80
N LYS A 231 -2.05 -1.71 2.68
CA LYS A 231 -3.05 -2.78 2.51
C LYS A 231 -2.43 -4.17 2.59
N ALA A 232 -1.24 -4.39 2.01
CA ALA A 232 -0.54 -5.66 2.12
C ALA A 232 -0.13 -5.95 3.57
N ARG A 233 0.33 -4.94 4.33
CA ARG A 233 0.64 -5.04 5.76
C ARG A 233 -0.60 -5.35 6.58
N GLN A 234 -1.72 -4.69 6.30
CA GLN A 234 -2.99 -4.99 6.93
C GLN A 234 -3.40 -6.44 6.64
N SER A 235 -3.36 -6.86 5.37
CA SER A 235 -3.71 -8.22 4.95
C SER A 235 -2.81 -9.27 5.61
N LYS A 236 -1.51 -8.98 5.72
CA LYS A 236 -0.55 -9.80 6.46
C LYS A 236 -0.97 -9.96 7.92
N ASN A 237 -1.29 -8.86 8.62
CA ASN A 237 -1.72 -8.91 10.02
C ASN A 237 -3.04 -9.67 10.19
N GLU A 238 -3.99 -9.49 9.25
CA GLU A 238 -5.25 -10.23 9.23
C GLU A 238 -5.04 -11.74 9.01
N ALA A 239 -4.14 -12.12 8.10
CA ALA A 239 -3.76 -13.51 7.86
C ALA A 239 -3.05 -14.13 9.06
N GLU A 240 -2.10 -13.42 9.69
CA GLU A 240 -1.41 -13.86 10.92
C GLU A 240 -2.42 -14.08 12.06
N MET A 241 -3.38 -13.16 12.23
CA MET A 241 -4.44 -13.34 13.21
C MET A 241 -5.33 -14.53 12.87
N SER A 242 -5.71 -14.70 11.60
CA SER A 242 -6.47 -15.85 11.12
C SER A 242 -5.75 -17.17 11.43
N GLU A 243 -4.44 -17.23 11.16
CA GLU A 243 -3.57 -18.36 11.47
C GLU A 243 -3.54 -18.67 12.98
N LYS A 244 -3.39 -17.64 13.83
CA LYS A 244 -3.44 -17.78 15.29
C LYS A 244 -4.78 -18.34 15.76
N HIS A 245 -5.90 -17.86 15.23
CA HIS A 245 -7.23 -18.39 15.54
C HIS A 245 -7.35 -19.86 15.12
N ALA A 246 -6.89 -20.22 13.93
CA ALA A 246 -6.89 -21.61 13.48
C ALA A 246 -6.02 -22.52 14.37
N LYS A 247 -4.83 -22.05 14.80
CA LYS A 247 -3.96 -22.77 15.75
C LYS A 247 -4.63 -22.95 17.12
N ALA A 248 -5.25 -21.91 17.66
CA ALA A 248 -5.97 -21.96 18.92
C ALA A 248 -7.16 -22.92 18.87
N ALA A 249 -7.94 -22.90 17.79
CA ALA A 249 -9.04 -23.85 17.55
C ALA A 249 -8.52 -25.30 17.52
N ALA A 250 -7.47 -25.55 16.73
CA ALA A 250 -6.86 -26.87 16.60
C ALA A 250 -6.38 -27.40 17.96
N GLU A 251 -5.75 -26.55 18.77
CA GLU A 251 -5.26 -26.96 20.08
C GLU A 251 -6.41 -27.22 21.07
N ASN A 252 -7.47 -26.43 21.04
CA ASN A 252 -8.68 -26.71 21.80
C ASN A 252 -9.32 -28.06 21.38
N LEU A 253 -9.38 -28.39 20.09
CA LEU A 253 -9.81 -29.72 19.65
C LEU A 253 -8.91 -30.84 20.18
N LYS A 254 -7.59 -30.65 20.20
CA LYS A 254 -6.65 -31.63 20.79
C LYS A 254 -6.87 -31.78 22.29
N ALA A 255 -7.08 -30.67 23.01
CA ALA A 255 -7.37 -30.67 24.44
C ALA A 255 -8.69 -31.39 24.74
N SER A 256 -9.73 -31.12 23.94
CA SER A 256 -11.03 -31.79 24.04
C SER A 256 -10.87 -33.31 23.88
N LYS A 257 -10.20 -33.76 22.82
CA LYS A 257 -9.93 -35.20 22.57
C LYS A 257 -9.12 -35.84 23.70
N ALA A 258 -8.11 -35.14 24.24
CA ALA A 258 -7.30 -35.65 25.35
C ALA A 258 -8.11 -35.80 26.64
N ASN A 259 -8.93 -34.81 26.98
CA ASN A 259 -9.80 -34.86 28.16
C ASN A 259 -10.86 -35.96 28.03
N LEU A 260 -11.48 -36.11 26.85
CA LEU A 260 -12.42 -37.19 26.58
C LEU A 260 -11.76 -38.57 26.67
N LYS A 261 -10.54 -38.71 26.15
CA LYS A 261 -9.77 -39.96 26.29
C LYS A 261 -9.47 -40.28 27.76
N ALA A 262 -9.07 -39.29 28.54
CA ALA A 262 -8.79 -39.46 29.96
C ALA A 262 -10.06 -39.81 30.75
N SER A 263 -11.23 -39.27 30.36
CA SER A 263 -12.50 -39.55 31.05
C SER A 263 -12.90 -41.02 30.94
N PHE A 264 -12.55 -41.71 29.86
CA PHE A 264 -12.78 -43.16 29.71
C PHE A 264 -11.99 -44.02 30.70
N SER A 265 -10.91 -43.49 31.27
CA SER A 265 -10.11 -44.17 32.31
C SER A 265 -10.45 -43.70 33.73
N ALA A 266 -11.29 -42.68 33.88
CA ALA A 266 -11.68 -42.09 35.16
C ALA A 266 -13.05 -42.60 35.63
N GLN A 267 -13.38 -42.39 36.90
CA GLN A 267 -14.67 -42.76 37.49
C GLN A 267 -15.26 -41.61 38.32
N GLY A 268 -16.58 -41.69 38.59
CA GLY A 268 -17.27 -40.77 39.48
C GLY A 268 -17.15 -39.29 39.08
N ALA A 269 -16.83 -38.44 40.04
CA ALA A 269 -16.71 -36.99 39.86
C ALA A 269 -15.61 -36.59 38.86
N GLN A 270 -14.48 -37.31 38.86
CA GLN A 270 -13.36 -37.01 37.97
C GLN A 270 -13.72 -37.24 36.50
N LYS A 271 -14.48 -38.31 36.20
CA LYS A 271 -14.98 -38.56 34.84
C LYS A 271 -15.84 -37.39 34.36
N LYS A 272 -16.81 -36.95 35.18
CA LYS A 272 -17.70 -35.82 34.85
C LYS A 272 -16.91 -34.53 34.61
N GLU A 273 -15.92 -34.23 35.45
CA GLU A 273 -15.08 -33.05 35.30
C GLU A 273 -14.30 -33.06 33.97
N LEU A 274 -13.70 -34.20 33.60
CA LEU A 274 -12.97 -34.36 32.34
C LEU A 274 -13.89 -34.23 31.13
N GLU A 275 -15.11 -34.78 31.20
CA GLU A 275 -16.13 -34.60 30.16
C GLU A 275 -16.53 -33.12 30.03
N THR A 276 -16.81 -32.43 31.14
CA THR A 276 -17.11 -30.98 31.14
C THR A 276 -15.97 -30.17 30.52
N LYS A 277 -14.70 -30.47 30.88
CA LYS A 277 -13.53 -29.83 30.26
C LYS A 277 -13.46 -30.12 28.77
N ALA A 278 -13.72 -31.36 28.35
CA ALA A 278 -13.72 -31.73 26.94
C ALA A 278 -14.75 -30.95 26.13
N PHE A 279 -15.98 -30.81 26.64
CA PHE A 279 -17.03 -30.01 26.01
C PHE A 279 -16.71 -28.52 26.01
N GLY A 280 -16.16 -27.98 27.11
CA GLY A 280 -15.73 -26.58 27.17
C GLY A 280 -14.65 -26.24 26.14
N HIS A 281 -13.68 -27.13 25.93
CA HIS A 281 -12.69 -26.95 24.86
C HIS A 281 -13.29 -27.08 23.46
N LEU A 282 -14.28 -27.96 23.27
CA LEU A 282 -14.99 -28.04 21.99
C LEU A 282 -15.71 -26.73 21.67
N GLN A 283 -16.37 -26.13 22.66
CA GLN A 283 -17.01 -24.82 22.51
C GLN A 283 -16.00 -23.72 22.17
N LYS A 284 -14.87 -23.64 22.90
CA LYS A 284 -13.81 -22.68 22.60
C LYS A 284 -13.25 -22.85 21.20
N ALA A 285 -13.13 -24.08 20.70
CA ALA A 285 -12.71 -24.32 19.32
C ALA A 285 -13.70 -23.70 18.30
N ARG A 286 -15.01 -23.74 18.59
CA ARG A 286 -16.05 -23.09 17.76
C ARG A 286 -15.98 -21.58 17.83
N GLU A 287 -15.65 -21.00 18.98
CA GLU A 287 -15.47 -19.55 19.13
C GLU A 287 -14.31 -19.00 18.27
N HIS A 288 -13.35 -19.85 17.89
CA HIS A 288 -12.28 -19.50 16.95
C HIS A 288 -12.62 -19.79 15.47
N ALA A 289 -13.84 -20.25 15.16
CA ALA A 289 -14.28 -20.41 13.77
C ALA A 289 -14.43 -19.04 13.07
N PRO A 290 -14.19 -18.95 11.74
CA PRO A 290 -14.34 -17.70 10.99
C PRO A 290 -15.71 -17.01 11.18
N SER A 291 -16.78 -17.79 11.30
CA SER A 291 -18.19 -17.38 11.45
C SER A 291 -18.57 -17.00 12.87
N SER A 292 -17.68 -17.21 13.85
CA SER A 292 -17.96 -16.85 15.24
C SER A 292 -18.05 -15.33 15.41
N ALA A 293 -19.16 -14.87 15.98
CA ALA A 293 -19.34 -13.48 16.37
C ALA A 293 -18.44 -13.09 17.56
N VAL A 294 -18.01 -14.06 18.37
CA VAL A 294 -17.11 -13.85 19.50
C VAL A 294 -15.74 -14.38 19.12
N LYS A 295 -14.73 -13.51 19.03
CA LYS A 295 -13.34 -13.89 18.76
C LYS A 295 -12.50 -13.73 20.04
N PRO A 296 -12.33 -14.80 20.83
CA PRO A 296 -11.49 -14.73 22.03
C PRO A 296 -10.01 -14.60 21.64
N ASP A 297 -9.20 -14.12 22.58
CA ASP A 297 -7.75 -13.98 22.41
C ASP A 297 -7.12 -15.36 22.04
N PRO A 298 -6.51 -15.49 20.85
CA PRO A 298 -6.01 -16.78 20.39
C PRO A 298 -4.77 -17.25 21.17
N ASP A 299 -3.93 -16.34 21.65
CA ASP A 299 -2.69 -16.67 22.35
C ASP A 299 -2.99 -17.20 23.77
N GLN A 300 -3.92 -16.55 24.49
CA GLN A 300 -4.42 -17.02 25.78
C GLN A 300 -5.16 -18.35 25.65
N SER A 301 -6.03 -18.46 24.65
CA SER A 301 -6.79 -19.69 24.40
C SER A 301 -5.89 -20.87 24.06
N LEU A 302 -4.87 -20.65 23.21
CA LEU A 302 -3.85 -21.64 22.87
C LEU A 302 -3.12 -22.13 24.13
N LYS A 303 -2.63 -21.22 24.97
CA LYS A 303 -1.89 -21.57 26.20
C LYS A 303 -2.75 -22.37 27.19
N ALA A 304 -4.01 -21.96 27.36
CA ALA A 304 -4.96 -22.68 28.22
C ALA A 304 -5.26 -24.09 27.68
N ALA A 305 -5.48 -24.22 26.37
CA ALA A 305 -5.71 -25.51 25.72
C ALA A 305 -4.50 -26.46 25.84
N GLN A 306 -3.28 -25.96 25.63
CA GLN A 306 -2.05 -26.75 25.81
C GLN A 306 -1.92 -27.25 27.26
N THR A 307 -2.14 -26.38 28.23
CA THR A 307 -2.07 -26.71 29.67
C THR A 307 -3.06 -27.82 30.01
N SER A 308 -4.32 -27.66 29.60
CA SER A 308 -5.37 -28.65 29.81
C SER A 308 -5.07 -29.99 29.12
N ARG A 309 -4.63 -29.95 27.86
CA ARG A 309 -4.23 -31.15 27.11
C ARG A 309 -3.12 -31.92 27.81
N ASN A 310 -2.09 -31.22 28.29
CA ASN A 310 -0.96 -31.84 28.96
C ASN A 310 -1.36 -32.44 30.32
N ALA A 311 -2.25 -31.78 31.07
CA ALA A 311 -2.82 -32.33 32.29
C ALA A 311 -3.63 -33.61 32.01
N ALA A 312 -4.51 -33.60 31.01
CA ALA A 312 -5.30 -34.78 30.63
C ALA A 312 -4.44 -35.96 30.19
N LYS A 313 -3.36 -35.70 29.43
CA LYS A 313 -2.40 -36.73 29.00
C LYS A 313 -1.72 -37.44 30.18
N LYS A 314 -1.43 -36.73 31.28
CA LYS A 314 -0.84 -37.34 32.49
C LYS A 314 -1.78 -38.30 33.20
N LEU A 315 -3.09 -38.10 33.05
CA LEU A 315 -4.14 -38.93 33.64
C LEU A 315 -4.50 -40.13 32.78
N THR A 316 -4.03 -40.17 31.52
CA THR A 316 -4.24 -41.32 30.65
C THR A 316 -3.11 -42.32 30.88
N PRO A 317 -3.37 -43.55 31.34
CA PRO A 317 -2.30 -44.51 31.58
C PRO A 317 -1.54 -44.79 30.28
N SER A 318 -0.21 -44.67 30.31
CA SER A 318 0.64 -45.11 29.20
C SER A 318 0.46 -46.62 29.08
N LYS A 319 -0.01 -47.13 27.95
CA LYS A 319 0.16 -48.55 27.62
C LYS A 319 1.66 -48.82 27.64
N LYS A 320 2.17 -49.42 28.72
CA LYS A 320 3.42 -50.18 28.68
C LYS A 320 3.10 -51.43 27.86
N HIS A 321 3.59 -51.45 26.63
CA HIS A 321 3.81 -52.68 25.88
C HIS A 321 5.25 -53.10 26.12
#